data_AF-A0A378W3E0-F1
#
_entry.id   AF-A0A378W3E0-F1
#
_cell.length_a   1.000
_cell.length_b   1.000
_cell.length_c   1.000
_cell.angle_alpha   90.00
_cell.angle_beta   90.00
_cell.angle_gamma   90.00
#
_symmetry.space_group_name_H-M   'P 1'
#
loop_
_entity.id
_entity.type
_entity.pdbx_description
1 polymer ?
#
loop_
_entity_poly.entity_id
_entity_poly.type
_entity_poly.pdbx_seq_one_letter_code
_entity_poly.pdbx_strand_id
1 'polypeptide(L)'
;MASASKIIGKYVKEVEVNNGVVTAQMKSDGVNKEIKGKKLSLWAKRENGSVKWFCGQPVKRANADANDDAVTAVTDNDKIETKHLPSTCRDTSMTN
;
A
#
# COMPACT_ATOMS: atom_id res chain seq x y z
N MET A 1 7.07 18.50 -18.52
CA MET A 1 6.78 17.40 -17.58
C MET A 1 7.10 17.92 -16.19
N ALA A 2 6.10 18.07 -15.31
CA ALA A 2 6.41 18.37 -13.92
C ALA A 2 7.18 17.17 -13.36
N SER A 3 8.39 17.37 -12.84
CA SER A 3 9.03 16.35 -12.01
C SER A 3 8.02 15.96 -10.94
N ALA A 4 7.67 14.67 -10.85
CA ALA A 4 6.83 14.20 -9.77
C ALA A 4 7.49 14.63 -8.47
N SER A 5 6.89 15.59 -7.76
CA SER A 5 7.37 16.01 -6.45
C SER A 5 7.47 14.74 -5.62
N LYS A 6 8.67 14.44 -5.11
CA LYS A 6 8.90 13.23 -4.33
C LYS A 6 7.96 13.27 -3.12
N ILE A 7 7.03 12.32 -3.04
CA ILE A 7 6.06 12.25 -1.94
C ILE A 7 6.78 11.69 -0.72
N ILE A 8 7.24 12.59 0.15
CA ILE A 8 8.00 12.27 1.36
C ILE A 8 7.35 12.92 2.58
N GLY A 9 7.57 12.34 3.75
CA GLY A 9 7.03 12.87 5.00
C GLY A 9 8.00 12.75 6.17
N LYS A 10 7.55 13.11 7.37
CA LYS A 10 8.35 12.95 8.60
C LYS A 10 8.83 11.50 8.76
N TYR A 11 7.94 10.53 8.56
CA TYR A 11 8.19 9.09 8.74
C TYR A 11 8.16 8.27 7.44
N VAL A 12 7.75 8.89 6.33
CA VAL A 12 7.60 8.24 5.02
C VAL A 12 8.79 8.60 4.13
N LYS A 13 9.45 7.60 3.58
CA LYS A 13 10.60 7.71 2.69
C LYS A 13 10.16 8.01 1.25
N GLU A 14 9.15 7.29 0.77
CA GLU A 14 8.54 7.51 -0.54
C GLU A 14 7.15 6.88 -0.61
N VAL A 15 6.38 7.34 -1.59
CA VAL A 15 5.11 6.74 -2.00
C VAL A 15 5.18 6.46 -3.49
N GLU A 16 4.94 5.22 -3.86
CA GLU A 16 4.93 4.77 -5.25
C GLU A 16 3.52 4.35 -5.65
N VAL A 17 3.13 4.65 -6.89
CA VAL A 17 1.87 4.22 -7.47
C VAL A 17 2.17 3.27 -8.62
N ASN A 18 1.64 2.05 -8.55
CA ASN A 18 1.80 1.04 -9.59
C ASN A 18 0.47 0.32 -9.82
N ASN A 19 -0.05 0.37 -11.04
CA ASN A 19 -1.31 -0.27 -11.43
C ASN A 19 -2.48 0.04 -10.45
N GLY A 20 -2.59 1.30 -10.04
CA GLY A 20 -3.63 1.75 -9.09
C GLY A 20 -3.43 1.32 -7.63
N VAL A 21 -2.32 0.65 -7.31
CA VAL A 21 -1.90 0.38 -5.92
C VAL A 21 -0.94 1.46 -5.47
N VAL A 22 -1.25 2.11 -4.35
CA VAL A 22 -0.40 3.12 -3.70
C VAL A 22 0.38 2.44 -2.59
N THR A 23 1.71 2.44 -2.63
CA THR A 23 2.55 1.80 -1.61
C THR A 23 3.43 2.84 -0.94
N ALA A 24 3.35 2.93 0.38
CA ALA A 24 4.18 3.82 1.18
C ALA A 24 5.32 3.04 1.83
N GLN A 25 6.56 3.54 1.72
CA GLN A 25 7.71 3.00 2.44
C GLN A 25 8.06 3.87 3.65
N MET A 26 8.22 3.24 4.82
CA MET A 26 8.69 3.90 6.03
C MET A 26 10.18 4.20 5.96
N LYS A 27 10.63 5.28 6.60
CA LYS A 27 12.05 5.63 6.71
C LYS A 27 12.87 4.57 7.44
N SER A 28 14.18 4.59 7.25
CA SER A 28 15.14 3.75 7.99
C SER A 28 15.53 4.36 9.34
N ASP A 29 15.27 5.65 9.52
CA ASP A 29 15.59 6.49 10.67
C ASP A 29 14.35 7.24 11.19
N GLY A 30 14.38 7.66 12.45
CA GLY A 30 13.27 8.42 13.07
C GLY A 30 11.93 7.66 13.21
N VAL A 31 11.92 6.34 13.00
CA VAL A 31 10.75 5.45 13.16
C VAL A 31 11.05 4.28 14.10
N ASN A 32 10.00 3.61 14.58
CA ASN A 32 10.13 2.41 15.40
C ASN A 32 10.95 1.33 14.67
N LYS A 33 11.86 0.65 15.38
CA LYS A 33 12.73 -0.41 14.84
C LYS A 33 11.96 -1.48 14.08
N GLU A 34 10.75 -1.82 14.54
CA GLU A 34 9.92 -2.87 13.96
C GLU A 34 9.25 -2.44 12.64
N ILE A 35 9.27 -1.16 12.27
CA ILE A 35 8.66 -0.63 11.02
C ILE A 35 9.66 -0.01 10.05
N LYS A 36 10.96 -0.03 10.35
CA LYS A 36 12.01 0.55 9.50
C LYS A 36 12.02 -0.08 8.12
N GLY A 37 11.95 0.75 7.07
CA GLY A 37 11.98 0.29 5.68
C GLY A 37 10.77 -0.53 5.23
N LYS A 38 9.83 -0.81 6.16
CA LYS A 38 8.63 -1.58 5.88
C LYS A 38 7.61 -0.77 5.11
N LYS A 39 6.60 -1.45 4.58
CA LYS A 39 5.64 -0.95 3.60
C LYS A 39 4.22 -1.31 4.00
N LEU A 40 3.29 -0.46 3.57
CA LEU A 40 1.85 -0.73 3.52
C LEU A 40 1.32 -0.27 2.16
N SER A 41 0.19 -0.82 1.74
CA SER A 41 -0.44 -0.44 0.48
C SER A 41 -1.89 0.00 0.69
N LEU A 42 -2.33 0.91 -0.16
CA LEU A 42 -3.73 1.23 -0.40
C LEU A 42 -4.08 0.79 -1.82
N TRP A 43 -5.23 0.16 -1.99
CA TRP A 43 -5.74 -0.26 -3.29
C TRP A 43 -7.24 -0.09 -3.33
N ALA A 44 -7.79 0.05 -4.53
CA ALA A 44 -9.23 0.16 -4.73
C ALA A 44 -9.80 -1.05 -5.47
N LYS A 45 -11.07 -1.36 -5.23
CA LYS A 45 -11.90 -2.22 -6.08
C LYS A 45 -13.13 -1.44 -6.53
N ARG A 46 -13.67 -1.74 -7.70
CA ARG A 46 -14.90 -1.11 -8.19
C ARG A 46 -16.10 -1.75 -7.50
N GLU A 47 -17.04 -0.92 -7.05
CA GLU A 47 -18.31 -1.34 -6.46
C GLU A 47 -19.44 -0.46 -7.01
N ASN A 48 -20.33 -1.04 -7.82
CA ASN A 48 -21.58 -0.44 -8.32
C ASN A 48 -21.46 1.04 -8.79
N GLY A 49 -20.50 1.33 -9.66
CA GLY A 49 -20.29 2.69 -10.20
C GLY A 49 -19.46 3.61 -9.31
N SER A 50 -18.93 3.10 -8.19
CA SER A 50 -17.97 3.76 -7.32
C SER A 50 -16.72 2.90 -7.12
N VAL A 51 -15.75 3.39 -6.35
CA VAL A 51 -14.60 2.59 -5.91
C VAL A 51 -14.52 2.57 -4.39
N LYS A 52 -14.25 1.39 -3.84
CA LYS A 52 -13.96 1.19 -2.42
C LYS A 52 -12.47 1.01 -2.23
N TRP A 53 -11.91 1.80 -1.33
CA TRP A 53 -10.50 1.72 -0.96
C TRP A 53 -10.29 0.76 0.22
N PHE A 54 -9.16 0.07 0.16
CA PHE A 54 -8.67 -0.86 1.17
C PHE A 54 -7.26 -0.43 1.58
N CYS A 55 -6.88 -0.76 2.81
CA CYS A 55 -5.59 -0.42 3.37
C CYS A 55 -5.05 -1.63 4.15
N GLY A 56 -3.79 -1.99 3.90
CA GLY A 56 -3.22 -3.16 4.56
C GLY A 56 -1.76 -3.40 4.23
N GLN A 57 -1.35 -4.65 4.43
CA GLN A 57 -0.02 -5.11 4.05
C GLN A 57 0.22 -4.93 2.54
N PRO A 58 1.49 -4.93 2.09
CA PRO A 58 1.80 -4.64 0.71
C PRO A 58 1.12 -5.61 -0.26
N VAL A 59 0.50 -5.05 -1.30
CA VAL A 59 -0.14 -5.81 -2.38
C VAL A 59 0.37 -5.35 -3.75
N LYS A 60 0.16 -6.17 -4.77
CA LYS A 60 0.43 -5.83 -6.17
C LYS A 60 -0.81 -6.10 -7.01
N ARG A 61 -0.97 -5.31 -8.07
CA ARG A 61 -1.96 -5.54 -9.13
C ARG A 61 -1.23 -5.82 -10.43
N ALA A 62 -1.63 -6.87 -11.13
CA ALA A 62 -0.97 -7.29 -12.36
C ALA A 62 -1.14 -6.28 -13.50
N ASN A 63 -2.31 -5.65 -13.61
CA ASN A 63 -2.62 -4.68 -14.66
C ASN A 63 -3.51 -3.56 -14.11
N ALA A 64 -3.30 -2.32 -14.56
CA ALA A 64 -4.11 -1.15 -14.19
C ALA A 64 -5.58 -1.30 -14.64
N ASP A 65 -5.82 -1.93 -15.80
CA ASP A 65 -7.14 -2.11 -16.40
C ASP A 65 -7.74 -3.50 -16.14
N ALA A 66 -7.22 -4.25 -15.15
CA ALA A 66 -7.74 -5.57 -14.83
C ALA A 66 -9.24 -5.49 -14.47
N ASN A 67 -10.08 -6.24 -15.19
CA ASN A 67 -11.51 -6.34 -14.91
C ASN A 67 -11.81 -7.03 -13.57
N ASP A 68 -10.90 -7.89 -13.10
CA ASP A 68 -11.10 -8.69 -11.89
C ASP A 68 -10.83 -7.94 -10.58
N ASP A 69 -10.40 -6.67 -10.62
CA ASP A 69 -10.03 -5.84 -9.46
C ASP A 69 -9.11 -6.55 -8.44
N ALA A 70 -8.48 -7.64 -8.85
CA ALA A 70 -7.73 -8.55 -8.00
C ALA A 70 -6.38 -7.94 -7.64
N VAL A 71 -6.04 -8.05 -6.36
CA VAL A 71 -4.71 -7.75 -5.86
C VAL A 71 -4.16 -8.98 -5.17
N THR A 72 -2.84 -9.17 -5.25
CA THR A 72 -2.15 -10.27 -4.59
C THR A 72 -1.24 -9.73 -3.50
N ALA A 73 -1.15 -10.45 -2.39
CA ALA A 73 -0.19 -10.12 -1.34
C ALA A 73 1.24 -10.20 -1.89
N VAL A 74 2.07 -9.23 -1.51
CA VAL A 74 3.50 -9.29 -1.76
C VAL A 74 4.13 -10.23 -0.72
N THR A 75 4.97 -11.15 -1.18
CA THR A 75 5.63 -12.16 -0.34
C THR A 75 6.87 -11.65 0.39
N ASP A 76 7.22 -10.37 0.21
CA ASP A 76 8.44 -9.77 0.75
C ASP A 76 8.34 -9.55 2.27
N ASN A 77 9.50 -9.59 2.96
CA ASN A 77 9.61 -9.36 4.40
C ASN A 77 9.40 -7.90 4.83
N ASP A 78 9.23 -7.01 3.86
CA ASP A 78 9.02 -5.58 4.06
C ASP A 78 7.59 -5.23 4.52
N LYS A 79 6.73 -6.20 4.83
CA LYS A 79 5.38 -5.92 5.33
C LYS A 79 5.40 -5.40 6.77
N ILE A 80 4.64 -4.33 7.03
CA ILE A 80 4.34 -3.90 8.40
C ILE A 80 3.50 -4.99 9.09
N GLU A 81 3.91 -5.39 10.30
CA GLU A 81 3.16 -6.34 11.11
C GLU A 81 1.81 -5.75 11.52
N THR A 82 0.76 -6.56 11.53
CA THR A 82 -0.62 -6.10 11.76
C THR A 82 -0.81 -5.38 13.09
N LYS A 83 0.00 -5.72 14.12
CA LYS A 83 0.01 -5.02 15.42
C LYS A 83 0.39 -3.54 15.32
N HIS A 84 1.12 -3.14 14.29
CA HIS A 84 1.50 -1.74 14.04
C HIS A 84 0.58 -1.03 13.06
N LEU A 85 -0.33 -1.77 12.39
CA LEU A 85 -1.34 -1.17 11.54
C LEU A 85 -2.52 -0.70 12.40
N PRO A 86 -3.07 0.50 12.14
CA PRO A 86 -4.37 0.90 12.67
C PRO A 86 -5.44 -0.14 12.35
N SER A 87 -6.50 -0.22 13.17
CA SER A 87 -7.59 -1.18 12.96
C SER A 87 -8.24 -1.06 11.57
N THR A 88 -8.27 0.15 11.01
CA THR A 88 -8.84 0.47 9.70
C THR A 88 -7.89 0.20 8.53
N CYS A 89 -6.69 -0.31 8.77
CA CYS A 89 -5.70 -0.62 7.73
C CYS A 89 -5.16 -2.04 7.89
N ARG A 90 -6.07 -3.01 8.05
CA ARG A 90 -5.76 -4.44 8.20
C ARG A 90 -6.52 -5.28 7.17
N ASP A 91 -6.88 -4.68 6.05
CA ASP A 91 -7.56 -5.39 4.97
C ASP A 91 -6.65 -6.45 4.37
N THR A 92 -7.23 -7.58 3.99
CA THR A 92 -6.51 -8.66 3.35
C THR A 92 -6.68 -8.59 1.83
N SER A 93 -5.70 -9.08 1.07
CA SER A 93 -5.81 -9.15 -0.39
C SER A 93 -6.91 -10.11 -0.87
N MET A 94 -7.41 -10.98 0.02
CA MET A 94 -8.44 -11.98 -0.27
C MET A 94 -9.86 -11.51 0.09
N THR A 95 -10.02 -10.31 0.65
CA THR A 95 -11.35 -9.78 0.98
C THR A 95 -12.05 -9.43 -0.34
N ASN A 96 -12.86 -10.35 -0.85
CA ASN A 96 -13.80 -10.14 -1.95
C ASN A 96 -14.94 -9.24 -1.49
#